data_AF-A0A6A2XDU9-F1
#
_entry.id   AF-A0A6A2XDU9-F1
#
_cell.length_a   1.000
_cell.length_b   1.000
_cell.length_c   1.000
_cell.angle_alpha   90.00
_cell.angle_beta   90.00
_cell.angle_gamma   90.00
#
_symmetry.space_group_name_H-M   'P 1'
#
loop_
_entity.id
_entity.type
_entity.pdbx_description
1 polymer ?
#
loop_
_entity_poly.entity_id
_entity_poly.type
_entity_poly.pdbx_seq_one_letter_code
_entity_poly.pdbx_strand_id
1 'polypeptide(L)'
;MKVLACSWMLLFAYLLGHRLIVYGEANKAQVLDNFLGSRLAEKLSPMMYFLKRFDVKQHGMQSQEGSMETDKISALPGQPEGVDFNHYSGYVTVDSKAGRALFYYFAESPENSSANPLVLWFNGGPACSSLMGAMTELGPFRVNNDGKTLFRNNYAWNNVANVIFIESPAGVGFSYSNTTSDYQRMGDKSTAKDAYTFLVNWLERFPQYKTRDLYITGESYGGHYVPQLANSILHKNKKSNQTLINLIGIAVGNGVIDERTFYLGRYDYFWTHALNSDETNKGIHTYCHYFTDKDSEQCKNFKDISRTERGDIDHYNIYAPRCQLNSHSSIKISSDSVNSFDPCSNHYMLSYLNRADVQAALHAKVSTWDICNHSMRRGWIDRATTILPIIKNLTSNGIRIWLYSGDLDSVVPVTSTRYAINKLKLPIKTAWRPWSTDGEIVGRHGRALSVFIANKRSRGGTRFAFLRVGSKDEALRLTEKLNGLQIYSSRISVGLAKYDKRSSSANAQARNVVEDERKVVKELALLELSWEKRASEDVIVRKEAWD
;
A
#
# COMPACT_ATOMS: atom_id res chain seq x y z
N MET A 1 41.46 -43.15 32.47
CA MET A 1 41.49 -41.68 32.54
C MET A 1 42.15 -41.11 31.28
N LYS A 2 41.32 -40.72 30.29
CA LYS A 2 41.60 -39.87 29.10
C LYS A 2 40.54 -40.03 27.99
N VAL A 3 39.45 -40.79 28.22
CA VAL A 3 38.32 -40.90 27.27
C VAL A 3 36.96 -40.47 27.89
N LEU A 4 36.89 -40.21 29.19
CA LEU A 4 35.66 -39.79 29.89
C LEU A 4 35.46 -38.26 29.97
N ALA A 5 36.42 -37.46 29.48
CA ALA A 5 36.33 -35.99 29.47
C ALA A 5 35.76 -35.40 28.15
N CYS A 6 35.70 -36.18 27.07
CA CYS A 6 35.10 -35.72 25.79
C CYS A 6 33.59 -35.93 25.71
N SER A 7 33.01 -36.84 26.50
CA SER A 7 31.56 -37.11 26.47
C SER A 7 30.74 -36.10 27.28
N TRP A 8 31.37 -35.34 28.19
CA TRP A 8 30.72 -34.25 28.92
C TRP A 8 30.81 -32.89 28.20
N MET A 9 31.75 -32.70 27.27
CA MET A 9 31.81 -31.51 26.42
C MET A 9 30.85 -31.56 25.23
N LEU A 10 30.48 -32.74 24.73
CA LEU A 10 29.49 -32.88 23.65
C LEU A 10 28.03 -32.84 24.14
N LEU A 11 27.75 -33.20 25.40
CA LEU A 11 26.43 -32.98 26.01
C LEU A 11 26.19 -31.51 26.41
N PHE A 12 27.26 -30.78 26.73
CA PHE A 12 27.19 -29.32 26.92
C PHE A 12 26.99 -28.58 25.59
N ALA A 13 27.54 -29.09 24.48
CA ALA A 13 27.30 -28.56 23.14
C ALA A 13 25.92 -28.90 22.55
N TYR A 14 25.27 -29.98 23.01
CA TYR A 14 23.94 -30.39 22.52
C TYR A 14 22.78 -29.77 23.33
N LEU A 15 22.99 -29.42 24.61
CA LEU A 15 22.01 -28.71 25.44
C LEU A 15 22.06 -27.17 25.29
N LEU A 16 23.10 -26.64 24.63
CA LEU A 16 23.17 -25.24 24.17
C LEU A 16 22.52 -24.99 22.79
N GLY A 17 22.08 -26.05 22.10
CA GLY A 17 21.56 -25.97 20.72
C GLY A 17 20.03 -25.89 20.58
N HIS A 18 19.28 -26.00 21.67
CA HIS A 18 17.82 -25.95 21.64
C HIS A 18 17.25 -25.13 22.80
N ARG A 19 17.16 -23.83 22.59
CA ARG A 19 16.01 -22.94 22.87
C ARG A 19 16.54 -21.51 22.99
N LEU A 20 16.17 -20.66 22.02
CA LEU A 20 15.66 -19.30 22.18
C LEU A 20 15.65 -18.60 20.80
N ILE A 21 14.59 -18.83 20.02
CA ILE A 21 14.13 -17.91 18.97
C ILE A 21 12.64 -17.65 19.26
N VAL A 22 12.34 -16.56 19.96
CA VAL A 22 11.10 -15.77 19.86
C VAL A 22 11.45 -14.33 20.31
N TYR A 23 10.82 -13.35 19.65
CA TYR A 23 10.94 -11.88 19.67
C TYR A 23 11.91 -11.30 18.62
N GLY A 24 11.50 -10.45 17.67
CA GLY A 24 10.27 -9.67 17.50
C GLY A 24 9.82 -9.55 16.03
N GLU A 25 8.52 -9.31 15.86
CA GLU A 25 7.74 -9.63 14.66
C GLU A 25 7.75 -8.53 13.61
N ALA A 26 8.15 -8.84 12.36
CA ALA A 26 7.94 -7.92 11.24
C ALA A 26 6.66 -8.22 10.47
N ASN A 27 5.67 -7.36 10.73
CA ASN A 27 4.37 -7.29 10.09
C ASN A 27 4.38 -6.23 8.96
N LYS A 28 3.32 -6.14 8.13
CA LYS A 28 3.18 -5.08 7.09
C LYS A 28 3.34 -3.67 7.62
N ALA A 29 2.94 -3.52 8.87
CA ALA A 29 3.17 -2.34 9.66
C ALA A 29 4.67 -2.05 9.74
N GLN A 30 5.56 -3.02 9.95
CA GLN A 30 7.01 -2.83 9.97
C GLN A 30 7.63 -2.46 8.60
N VAL A 31 7.06 -2.86 7.46
CA VAL A 31 7.57 -2.40 6.13
C VAL A 31 7.03 -1.03 5.76
N LEU A 32 5.77 -0.74 6.09
CA LEU A 32 5.29 0.63 6.08
C LEU A 32 6.16 1.46 7.03
N ASP A 33 6.41 1.01 8.25
CA ASP A 33 7.30 1.62 9.25
C ASP A 33 8.73 1.81 8.73
N ASN A 34 9.31 0.86 8.00
CA ASN A 34 10.60 1.04 7.32
C ASN A 34 10.55 2.11 6.22
N PHE A 35 9.40 2.24 5.55
CA PHE A 35 9.16 3.33 4.61
C PHE A 35 8.90 4.66 5.35
N LEU A 36 8.29 4.66 6.53
CA LEU A 36 8.05 5.83 7.37
C LEU A 36 9.37 6.32 8.00
N GLY A 37 10.11 5.41 8.64
CA GLY A 37 11.35 5.58 9.38
C GLY A 37 12.57 5.87 8.50
N SER A 38 12.77 7.15 8.15
CA SER A 38 14.11 7.66 7.85
C SER A 38 14.25 9.17 8.07
N ARG A 39 14.10 9.61 9.33
CA ARG A 39 14.80 10.71 10.02
C ARG A 39 14.06 11.08 11.31
N LEU A 40 14.38 10.39 12.41
CA LEU A 40 14.21 10.96 13.76
C LEU A 40 15.54 11.62 14.12
N ALA A 41 15.72 12.88 13.73
CA ALA A 41 16.69 13.79 14.35
C ALA A 41 16.38 15.24 13.92
N GLU A 42 16.11 16.05 14.94
CA GLU A 42 16.14 17.52 15.00
C GLU A 42 14.99 18.34 14.36
N LYS A 43 13.96 18.67 15.17
CA LYS A 43 13.79 19.98 15.88
C LYS A 43 12.31 20.22 16.21
N LEU A 44 11.97 20.11 17.49
CA LEU A 44 10.77 20.75 18.06
C LEU A 44 11.16 22.11 18.63
N SER A 45 10.47 23.16 18.22
CA SER A 45 10.41 24.46 18.89
C SER A 45 8.99 25.02 18.76
N PRO A 46 8.46 25.76 19.76
CA PRO A 46 7.02 25.82 20.02
C PRO A 46 6.28 26.76 19.06
N MET A 47 5.50 26.21 18.13
CA MET A 47 4.63 26.95 17.22
C MET A 47 3.23 27.19 17.81
N MET A 48 3.13 27.46 19.12
CA MET A 48 1.85 27.76 19.78
C MET A 48 1.41 29.22 19.59
N TYR A 49 2.26 30.07 18.98
CA TYR A 49 1.98 31.50 18.79
C TYR A 49 1.55 31.91 17.37
N PHE A 50 1.54 31.01 16.38
CA PHE A 50 1.36 31.39 14.97
C PHE A 50 -0.09 31.33 14.45
N LEU A 51 -1.03 30.73 15.19
CA LEU A 51 -2.42 30.55 14.72
C LEU A 51 -3.28 31.83 14.74
N LYS A 52 -2.76 32.97 15.24
CA LYS A 52 -3.56 34.21 15.40
C LYS A 52 -3.29 35.33 14.40
N ARG A 53 -2.33 35.17 13.49
CA ARG A 53 -2.07 36.16 12.44
C ARG A 53 -1.83 35.39 11.15
N PHE A 54 -2.79 35.41 10.23
CA PHE A 54 -2.61 35.49 8.78
C PHE A 54 -3.93 35.09 8.12
N ASP A 55 -4.77 36.09 7.89
CA ASP A 55 -5.86 36.07 6.93
C ASP A 55 -5.24 36.05 5.52
N VAL A 56 -4.86 34.85 5.07
CA VAL A 56 -4.54 34.63 3.67
C VAL A 56 -5.87 34.44 2.96
N LYS A 57 -6.31 35.45 2.20
CA LYS A 57 -7.40 35.33 1.21
C LYS A 57 -7.05 34.23 0.19
N GLN A 58 -7.32 32.97 0.53
CA GLN A 58 -7.24 31.84 -0.38
C GLN A 58 -8.54 31.77 -1.20
N HIS A 59 -8.41 31.85 -2.52
CA HIS A 59 -9.48 31.40 -3.41
C HIS A 59 -9.71 29.89 -3.20
N GLY A 60 -10.73 29.54 -2.40
CA GLY A 60 -11.30 28.20 -2.36
C GLY A 60 -11.47 27.54 -0.98
N MET A 61 -11.31 28.23 0.15
CA MET A 61 -11.75 27.68 1.44
C MET A 61 -13.28 27.65 1.47
N GLN A 62 -13.85 26.44 1.41
CA GLN A 62 -15.30 26.23 1.45
C GLN A 62 -15.71 25.88 2.88
N SER A 63 -16.77 26.53 3.39
CA SER A 63 -17.40 26.17 4.66
C SER A 63 -17.74 24.69 4.66
N GLN A 64 -17.17 23.94 5.60
CA GLN A 64 -17.48 22.51 5.77
C GLN A 64 -18.70 22.37 6.66
N GLU A 65 -19.67 21.55 6.24
CA GLU A 65 -20.81 21.19 7.06
C GLU A 65 -20.43 19.99 7.94
N GLY A 66 -20.47 20.14 9.26
CA GLY A 66 -20.09 19.11 10.24
C GLY A 66 -18.68 19.25 10.82
N SER A 67 -18.46 18.63 11.98
CA SER A 67 -17.19 18.59 12.70
C SER A 67 -16.54 17.21 12.60
N MET A 68 -15.29 17.05 13.05
CA MET A 68 -14.69 15.73 13.20
C MET A 68 -15.57 14.78 14.03
N GLU A 69 -16.18 15.28 15.11
CA GLU A 69 -16.99 14.46 16.03
C GLU A 69 -18.27 13.93 15.37
N THR A 70 -18.85 14.68 14.42
CA THR A 70 -20.05 14.20 13.70
C THR A 70 -19.75 13.06 12.74
N ASP A 71 -18.48 12.90 12.36
CA ASP A 71 -18.05 11.83 11.46
C ASP A 71 -17.62 10.58 12.26
N LYS A 72 -17.57 10.64 13.59
CA LYS A 72 -17.07 9.54 14.44
C LYS A 72 -18.02 8.36 14.41
N ILE A 73 -17.52 7.20 13.97
CA ILE A 73 -18.26 5.95 13.98
C ILE A 73 -18.22 5.39 15.40
N SER A 74 -19.39 5.10 15.97
CA SER A 74 -19.47 4.45 17.29
C SER A 74 -19.12 2.97 17.20
N ALA A 75 -19.75 2.27 16.24
CA ALA A 75 -19.45 0.88 15.91
C ALA A 75 -20.00 0.56 14.52
N LEU A 76 -19.26 -0.20 13.73
CA LEU A 76 -19.77 -0.81 12.50
C LEU A 76 -20.61 -2.06 12.85
N PRO A 77 -21.75 -2.31 12.18
CA PRO A 77 -22.55 -3.50 12.41
C PRO A 77 -21.75 -4.80 12.23
N GLY A 78 -21.72 -5.64 13.25
CA GLY A 78 -20.97 -6.90 13.22
C GLY A 78 -19.46 -6.73 13.38
N GLN A 79 -18.95 -5.55 13.78
CA GLN A 79 -17.56 -5.40 14.21
C GLN A 79 -17.26 -6.24 15.46
N PRO A 80 -16.04 -6.77 15.61
CA PRO A 80 -15.65 -7.49 16.83
C PRO A 80 -15.61 -6.54 18.04
N GLU A 81 -15.75 -7.09 19.24
CA GLU A 81 -15.53 -6.35 20.49
C GLU A 81 -14.05 -5.97 20.66
N GLY A 82 -13.79 -4.96 21.50
CA GLY A 82 -12.41 -4.56 21.85
C GLY A 82 -11.67 -3.78 20.76
N VAL A 83 -12.40 -3.03 19.92
CA VAL A 83 -11.79 -2.07 18.98
C VAL A 83 -11.05 -0.99 19.76
N ASP A 84 -9.76 -0.88 19.50
CA ASP A 84 -8.77 -0.09 20.24
C ASP A 84 -8.30 1.17 19.49
N PHE A 85 -9.05 1.61 18.47
CA PHE A 85 -8.77 2.81 17.68
C PHE A 85 -10.05 3.57 17.38
N ASN A 86 -9.96 4.89 17.19
CA ASN A 86 -11.10 5.64 16.64
C ASN A 86 -11.15 5.47 15.12
N HIS A 87 -12.37 5.49 14.58
CA HIS A 87 -12.62 5.53 13.16
C HIS A 87 -13.77 6.49 12.84
N TYR A 88 -13.69 7.06 11.64
CA TYR A 88 -14.55 8.16 11.20
C TYR A 88 -14.95 7.91 9.74
N SER A 89 -16.13 8.36 9.37
CA SER A 89 -16.53 8.44 7.98
C SER A 89 -17.55 9.53 7.76
N GLY A 90 -17.56 10.04 6.55
CA GLY A 90 -18.45 11.11 6.16
C GLY A 90 -18.05 11.69 4.81
N TYR A 91 -18.48 12.92 4.57
CA TYR A 91 -18.31 13.60 3.30
C TYR A 91 -17.49 14.86 3.46
N VAL A 92 -16.56 15.09 2.53
CA VAL A 92 -15.88 16.37 2.39
C VAL A 92 -16.28 17.00 1.07
N THR A 93 -16.83 18.21 1.14
CA THR A 93 -17.26 18.97 -0.03
C THR A 93 -16.04 19.43 -0.82
N VAL A 94 -16.03 19.14 -2.11
CA VAL A 94 -14.94 19.52 -3.05
C VAL A 94 -15.39 20.56 -4.07
N ASP A 95 -16.70 20.68 -4.31
CA ASP A 95 -17.30 21.72 -5.14
C ASP A 95 -18.71 22.05 -4.64
N SER A 96 -18.84 23.11 -3.84
CA SER A 96 -20.13 23.55 -3.29
C SER A 96 -21.14 23.97 -4.35
N LYS A 97 -20.70 24.51 -5.50
CA LYS A 97 -21.60 24.92 -6.58
C LYS A 97 -22.23 23.71 -7.27
N ALA A 98 -21.45 22.66 -7.47
CA ALA A 98 -21.94 21.41 -8.04
C ALA A 98 -22.64 20.51 -7.00
N GLY A 99 -22.57 20.85 -5.71
CA GLY A 99 -22.95 19.97 -4.61
C GLY A 99 -22.12 18.68 -4.60
N ARG A 100 -20.84 18.76 -5.01
CA ARG A 100 -19.95 17.61 -5.15
C ARG A 100 -19.18 17.37 -3.86
N ALA A 101 -19.25 16.15 -3.36
CA ALA A 101 -18.57 15.71 -2.15
C ALA A 101 -17.98 14.31 -2.32
N LEU A 102 -16.82 14.09 -1.71
CA LEU A 102 -16.16 12.78 -1.68
C LEU A 102 -16.35 12.15 -0.30
N PHE A 103 -16.75 10.88 -0.30
CA PHE A 103 -16.85 10.04 0.87
C PHE A 103 -15.47 9.53 1.29
N TYR A 104 -15.27 9.39 2.59
CA TYR A 104 -14.06 8.80 3.16
C TYR A 104 -14.38 7.87 4.34
N TYR A 105 -13.52 6.88 4.53
CA TYR A 105 -13.39 6.13 5.78
C TYR A 105 -11.98 6.33 6.33
N PHE A 106 -11.87 6.69 7.60
CA PHE A 106 -10.61 6.99 8.27
C PHE A 106 -10.48 6.11 9.51
N ALA A 107 -9.36 5.40 9.64
CA ALA A 107 -9.02 4.62 10.82
C ALA A 107 -7.72 5.14 11.43
N GLU A 108 -7.79 5.56 12.69
CA GLU A 108 -6.60 5.93 13.45
C GLU A 108 -5.75 4.69 13.77
N SER A 109 -4.50 4.97 14.14
CA SER A 109 -3.63 3.94 14.68
C SER A 109 -4.04 3.59 16.11
N PRO A 110 -4.10 2.30 16.50
CA PRO A 110 -4.46 1.92 17.86
C PRO A 110 -3.39 2.35 18.88
N GLU A 111 -2.13 2.38 18.44
CA GLU A 111 -1.00 2.85 19.25
C GLU A 111 -0.43 4.14 18.64
N ASN A 112 -0.12 5.13 19.49
CA ASN A 112 0.57 6.36 19.08
C ASN A 112 -0.08 7.10 17.89
N SER A 113 -1.41 7.12 17.75
CA SER A 113 -2.10 7.86 16.67
C SER A 113 -1.67 9.33 16.57
N SER A 114 -1.36 9.95 17.71
CA SER A 114 -0.87 11.33 17.82
C SER A 114 0.57 11.53 17.35
N ALA A 115 1.35 10.47 17.09
CA ALA A 115 2.70 10.51 16.53
C ALA A 115 2.76 9.90 15.11
N ASN A 116 1.97 8.85 14.87
CA ASN A 116 1.99 8.08 13.63
C ASN A 116 1.59 8.90 12.39
N PRO A 117 2.20 8.63 11.24
CA PRO A 117 1.99 9.38 10.00
C PRO A 117 0.58 9.24 9.44
N LEU A 118 0.23 10.13 8.53
CA LEU A 118 -1.02 10.08 7.78
C LEU A 118 -0.79 9.38 6.44
N VAL A 119 -1.64 8.42 6.11
CA VAL A 119 -1.58 7.66 4.85
C VAL A 119 -2.93 7.80 4.14
N LEU A 120 -2.91 8.37 2.94
CA LEU A 120 -4.07 8.42 2.05
C LEU A 120 -4.01 7.23 1.09
N TRP A 121 -5.09 6.48 0.94
CA TRP A 121 -5.20 5.31 0.07
C TRP A 121 -6.21 5.50 -1.05
N PHE A 122 -5.80 5.17 -2.27
CA PHE A 122 -6.64 5.08 -3.47
C PHE A 122 -6.65 3.66 -4.02
N ASN A 123 -7.85 3.08 -4.19
CA ASN A 123 -8.01 2.02 -5.20
C ASN A 123 -8.05 2.63 -6.62
N GLY A 124 -7.98 1.76 -7.63
CA GLY A 124 -7.84 2.14 -9.04
C GLY A 124 -9.14 2.08 -9.86
N GLY A 125 -9.11 1.29 -10.94
CA GLY A 125 -10.24 1.05 -11.84
C GLY A 125 -10.02 1.49 -13.29
N PRO A 126 -10.05 2.80 -13.63
CA PRO A 126 -10.43 3.95 -12.80
C PRO A 126 -11.87 3.85 -12.25
N ALA A 127 -12.20 4.69 -11.29
CA ALA A 127 -13.53 4.80 -10.67
C ALA A 127 -13.99 3.58 -9.86
N CYS A 128 -13.07 2.90 -9.16
CA CYS A 128 -13.39 1.88 -8.16
C CYS A 128 -13.20 2.42 -6.74
N SER A 129 -14.02 1.93 -5.81
CA SER A 129 -14.06 2.40 -4.42
C SER A 129 -12.82 2.00 -3.63
N SER A 130 -12.35 2.93 -2.79
CA SER A 130 -11.29 2.67 -1.81
C SER A 130 -11.74 1.88 -0.58
N LEU A 131 -13.05 1.65 -0.41
CA LEU A 131 -13.54 0.73 0.61
C LEU A 131 -13.22 -0.73 0.26
N MET A 132 -12.90 -1.02 -1.00
CA MET A 132 -12.28 -2.29 -1.39
C MET A 132 -10.96 -2.51 -0.65
N GLY A 133 -10.07 -1.50 -0.66
CA GLY A 133 -8.84 -1.50 0.13
C GLY A 133 -9.09 -1.60 1.63
N ALA A 134 -10.09 -0.88 2.13
CA ALA A 134 -10.43 -0.90 3.55
C ALA A 134 -10.90 -2.29 4.02
N MET A 135 -11.79 -2.92 3.27
CA MET A 135 -12.53 -4.11 3.71
C MET A 135 -12.01 -5.44 3.15
N THR A 136 -11.10 -5.42 2.16
CA THR A 136 -10.57 -6.63 1.54
C THR A 136 -9.04 -6.70 1.44
N GLU A 137 -8.30 -5.62 1.73
CA GLU A 137 -6.85 -5.55 1.48
C GLU A 137 -5.98 -5.09 2.66
N LEU A 138 -6.18 -3.89 3.22
CA LEU A 138 -5.24 -3.31 4.19
C LEU A 138 -5.88 -2.52 5.32
N GLY A 139 -7.20 -2.31 5.29
CA GLY A 139 -7.90 -1.69 6.41
C GLY A 139 -8.04 -2.60 7.63
N PRO A 140 -8.56 -2.03 8.74
CA PRO A 140 -8.59 -2.68 10.05
C PRO A 140 -9.51 -3.89 10.14
N PHE A 141 -10.49 -4.00 9.23
CA PHE A 141 -11.49 -5.05 9.24
C PHE A 141 -11.58 -5.77 7.90
N ARG A 142 -12.07 -7.00 7.96
CA ARG A 142 -12.48 -7.82 6.82
C ARG A 142 -13.91 -8.26 6.99
N VAL A 143 -14.62 -8.39 5.87
CA VAL A 143 -15.99 -8.91 5.87
C VAL A 143 -15.94 -10.43 5.85
N ASN A 144 -16.64 -11.07 6.79
CA ASN A 144 -16.80 -12.52 6.82
C ASN A 144 -17.64 -13.00 5.62
N ASN A 145 -17.58 -14.31 5.34
CA ASN A 145 -18.32 -14.91 4.22
C ASN A 145 -19.85 -14.81 4.34
N ASP A 146 -20.38 -14.47 5.51
CA ASP A 146 -21.79 -14.20 5.75
C ASP A 146 -22.25 -12.86 5.15
N GLY A 147 -21.32 -12.00 4.71
CA GLY A 147 -21.59 -10.65 4.21
C GLY A 147 -22.20 -9.73 5.26
N LYS A 148 -22.09 -10.07 6.55
CA LYS A 148 -22.80 -9.42 7.66
C LYS A 148 -21.91 -9.07 8.83
N THR A 149 -20.91 -9.89 9.13
CA THR A 149 -20.02 -9.65 10.27
C THR A 149 -18.62 -9.28 9.78
N LEU A 150 -17.85 -8.67 10.66
CA LEU A 150 -16.47 -8.29 10.41
C LEU A 150 -15.53 -9.06 11.33
N PHE A 151 -14.29 -9.26 10.87
CA PHE A 151 -13.18 -9.73 11.70
C PHE A 151 -12.00 -8.77 11.60
N ARG A 152 -11.19 -8.71 12.66
CA ARG A 152 -10.02 -7.83 12.73
C ARG A 152 -8.94 -8.33 11.77
N ASN A 153 -8.35 -7.41 11.01
CA ASN A 153 -7.18 -7.67 10.19
C ASN A 153 -5.90 -7.42 11.01
N ASN A 154 -5.26 -8.49 11.47
CA ASN A 154 -4.02 -8.38 12.24
C ASN A 154 -2.84 -7.77 11.45
N TYR A 155 -2.97 -7.65 10.12
CA TYR A 155 -1.97 -7.03 9.24
C TYR A 155 -2.43 -5.69 8.66
N ALA A 156 -3.37 -5.02 9.33
CA ALA A 156 -3.87 -3.74 8.88
C ALA A 156 -2.78 -2.66 8.87
N TRP A 157 -2.83 -1.77 7.87
CA TRP A 157 -1.88 -0.67 7.79
C TRP A 157 -2.07 0.36 8.89
N ASN A 158 -3.26 0.44 9.49
CA ASN A 158 -3.48 1.35 10.60
C ASN A 158 -2.71 0.94 11.87
N ASN A 159 -2.13 -0.26 11.93
CA ASN A 159 -1.25 -0.65 13.04
C ASN A 159 -0.01 0.27 13.21
N VAL A 160 0.39 1.03 12.18
CA VAL A 160 1.54 1.98 12.23
C VAL A 160 1.25 3.34 11.62
N ALA A 161 0.01 3.59 11.20
CA ALA A 161 -0.36 4.81 10.51
C ALA A 161 -1.82 5.17 10.77
N ASN A 162 -2.16 6.43 10.55
CA ASN A 162 -3.54 6.86 10.46
C ASN A 162 -3.95 6.80 8.98
N VAL A 163 -4.92 5.97 8.61
CA VAL A 163 -5.19 5.62 7.20
C VAL A 163 -6.54 6.17 6.75
N ILE A 164 -6.52 7.00 5.71
CA ILE A 164 -7.71 7.53 5.03
C ILE A 164 -7.94 6.73 3.73
N PHE A 165 -9.11 6.14 3.60
CA PHE A 165 -9.61 5.53 2.36
C PHE A 165 -10.59 6.49 1.71
N ILE A 166 -10.25 7.03 0.54
CA ILE A 166 -11.08 8.02 -0.16
C ILE A 166 -11.79 7.41 -1.36
N GLU A 167 -13.11 7.55 -1.47
CA GLU A 167 -13.84 7.16 -2.67
C GLU A 167 -13.80 8.31 -3.67
N SER A 168 -13.01 8.15 -4.74
CA SER A 168 -12.76 9.21 -5.72
C SER A 168 -12.73 8.63 -7.14
N PRO A 169 -13.28 9.33 -8.15
CA PRO A 169 -13.97 10.64 -8.10
C PRO A 169 -15.43 10.56 -7.59
N ALA A 170 -16.16 11.68 -7.65
CA ALA A 170 -17.60 11.72 -7.35
C ALA A 170 -18.40 10.79 -8.27
N GLY A 171 -19.29 9.97 -7.70
CA GLY A 171 -20.00 8.88 -8.37
C GLY A 171 -19.39 7.50 -8.12
N VAL A 172 -18.23 7.42 -7.45
CA VAL A 172 -17.64 6.17 -6.94
C VAL A 172 -18.16 5.88 -5.55
N GLY A 173 -18.69 4.67 -5.35
CA GLY A 173 -19.21 4.24 -4.06
C GLY A 173 -20.27 5.19 -3.51
N PHE A 174 -20.03 5.77 -2.34
CA PHE A 174 -20.91 6.75 -1.70
C PHE A 174 -20.66 8.19 -2.14
N SER A 175 -19.54 8.51 -2.79
CA SER A 175 -19.24 9.85 -3.28
C SER A 175 -20.24 10.30 -4.35
N TYR A 176 -20.63 11.58 -4.35
CA TYR A 176 -21.70 12.07 -5.22
C TYR A 176 -21.47 13.50 -5.71
N SER A 177 -22.25 13.88 -6.72
CA SER A 177 -22.46 15.25 -7.18
C SER A 177 -23.95 15.51 -7.41
N ASN A 178 -24.43 16.70 -7.06
CA ASN A 178 -25.79 17.13 -7.40
C ASN A 178 -25.88 17.57 -8.87
N THR A 179 -24.76 17.63 -9.59
CA THR A 179 -24.69 18.02 -11.00
C THR A 179 -24.49 16.82 -11.90
N THR A 180 -25.53 16.42 -12.64
CA THR A 180 -25.51 15.21 -13.49
C THR A 180 -24.37 15.17 -14.52
N SER A 181 -23.97 16.31 -15.07
CA SER A 181 -22.89 16.34 -16.06
C SER A 181 -21.51 15.97 -15.50
N ASP A 182 -21.33 16.04 -14.18
CA ASP A 182 -20.06 15.66 -13.53
C ASP A 182 -19.74 14.19 -13.80
N TYR A 183 -20.74 13.30 -13.73
CA TYR A 183 -20.56 11.87 -13.94
C TYR A 183 -20.11 11.49 -15.37
N GLN A 184 -20.23 12.40 -16.34
CA GLN A 184 -19.81 12.20 -17.73
C GLN A 184 -18.50 12.93 -18.06
N ARG A 185 -17.97 13.73 -17.12
CA ARG A 185 -16.81 14.62 -17.35
C ARG A 185 -15.68 14.35 -16.35
N MET A 186 -15.69 13.20 -15.68
CA MET A 186 -14.59 12.80 -14.81
C MET A 186 -13.41 12.26 -15.62
N GLY A 187 -12.22 12.58 -15.14
CA GLY A 187 -10.96 12.18 -15.73
C GLY A 187 -9.80 12.45 -14.77
N ASP A 188 -8.57 12.22 -15.22
CA ASP A 188 -7.39 12.30 -14.36
C ASP A 188 -7.23 13.70 -13.74
N LYS A 189 -7.44 14.77 -14.52
CA LYS A 189 -7.30 16.17 -14.05
C LYS A 189 -8.33 16.55 -12.99
N SER A 190 -9.61 16.24 -13.22
CA SER A 190 -10.68 16.57 -12.26
C SER A 190 -10.53 15.75 -10.98
N THR A 191 -10.16 14.47 -11.09
CA THR A 191 -9.90 13.61 -9.93
C THR A 191 -8.75 14.16 -9.07
N ALA A 192 -7.62 14.55 -9.68
CA ALA A 192 -6.50 15.13 -8.93
C ALA A 192 -6.85 16.48 -8.28
N LYS A 193 -7.65 17.31 -8.96
CA LYS A 193 -8.13 18.59 -8.43
C LYS A 193 -9.03 18.37 -7.21
N ASP A 194 -10.02 17.49 -7.32
CA ASP A 194 -10.98 17.23 -6.24
C ASP A 194 -10.30 16.53 -5.06
N ALA A 195 -9.37 15.59 -5.31
CA ALA A 195 -8.60 14.96 -4.24
C ALA A 195 -7.70 15.96 -3.48
N TYR A 196 -7.14 16.97 -4.16
CA TYR A 196 -6.41 18.06 -3.50
C TYR A 196 -7.35 18.89 -2.62
N THR A 197 -8.51 19.30 -3.15
CA THR A 197 -9.51 20.06 -2.38
C THR A 197 -10.02 19.26 -1.19
N PHE A 198 -10.28 17.97 -1.37
CA PHE A 198 -10.64 17.03 -0.31
C PHE A 198 -9.61 17.09 0.80
N LEU A 199 -8.32 16.91 0.49
CA LEU A 199 -7.29 16.83 1.51
C LEU A 199 -7.12 18.14 2.28
N VAL A 200 -7.18 19.29 1.60
CA VAL A 200 -7.17 20.61 2.27
C VAL A 200 -8.35 20.75 3.22
N ASN A 201 -9.56 20.46 2.74
CA ASN A 201 -10.78 20.61 3.54
C ASN A 201 -10.86 19.58 4.68
N TRP A 202 -10.36 18.36 4.45
CA TRP A 202 -10.26 17.31 5.46
C TRP A 202 -9.29 17.71 6.57
N LEU A 203 -8.15 18.33 6.24
CA LEU A 203 -7.20 18.83 7.24
C LEU A 203 -7.74 20.02 8.05
N GLU A 204 -8.72 20.76 7.53
CA GLU A 204 -9.46 21.75 8.34
C GLU A 204 -10.42 21.07 9.32
N ARG A 205 -11.06 19.96 8.92
CA ARG A 205 -11.92 19.16 9.79
C ARG A 205 -11.12 18.40 10.86
N PHE A 206 -9.93 17.92 10.52
CA PHE A 206 -9.02 17.20 11.42
C PHE A 206 -7.70 17.97 11.60
N PRO A 207 -7.74 19.14 12.30
CA PRO A 207 -6.60 20.07 12.37
C PRO A 207 -5.34 19.48 13.02
N GLN A 208 -5.49 18.46 13.88
CA GLN A 208 -4.37 17.77 14.53
C GLN A 208 -3.44 17.05 13.54
N TYR A 209 -3.85 16.83 12.29
CA TYR A 209 -3.04 16.20 11.25
C TYR A 209 -2.36 17.19 10.29
N LYS A 210 -2.58 18.51 10.40
CA LYS A 210 -2.03 19.51 9.45
C LYS A 210 -0.50 19.46 9.30
N THR A 211 0.21 19.15 10.37
CA THR A 211 1.68 19.07 10.38
C THR A 211 2.20 17.65 10.17
N ARG A 212 1.30 16.66 10.05
CA ARG A 212 1.67 15.25 9.99
C ARG A 212 2.40 14.93 8.69
N ASP A 213 3.43 14.10 8.79
CA ASP A 213 4.03 13.42 7.66
C ASP A 213 2.95 12.69 6.86
N LEU A 214 2.72 13.13 5.62
CA LEU A 214 1.74 12.55 4.72
C LEU A 214 2.40 11.64 3.69
N TYR A 215 1.80 10.48 3.50
CA TYR A 215 2.08 9.58 2.39
C TYR A 215 0.83 9.34 1.56
N ILE A 216 0.98 9.34 0.24
CA ILE A 216 -0.12 9.07 -0.68
C ILE A 216 0.13 7.73 -1.33
N THR A 217 -0.83 6.83 -1.21
CA THR A 217 -0.69 5.44 -1.55
C THR A 217 -1.86 4.96 -2.38
N GLY A 218 -1.67 3.90 -3.14
CA GLY A 218 -2.77 3.31 -3.90
C GLY A 218 -2.33 2.18 -4.80
N GLU A 219 -3.27 1.67 -5.59
CA GLU A 219 -3.04 0.50 -6.44
C GLU A 219 -3.65 0.62 -7.84
N SER A 220 -3.16 -0.20 -8.79
CA SER A 220 -3.73 -0.28 -10.13
C SER A 220 -3.72 1.08 -10.85
N TYR A 221 -4.88 1.61 -11.25
CA TYR A 221 -5.00 2.97 -11.80
C TYR A 221 -4.63 4.07 -10.78
N GLY A 222 -4.49 3.74 -9.49
CA GLY A 222 -3.81 4.55 -8.49
C GLY A 222 -2.39 4.98 -8.90
N GLY A 223 -1.75 4.29 -9.85
CA GLY A 223 -0.52 4.75 -10.50
C GLY A 223 -0.64 6.07 -11.25
N HIS A 224 -1.86 6.51 -11.58
CA HIS A 224 -2.17 7.85 -12.10
C HIS A 224 -2.58 8.79 -10.97
N TYR A 225 -3.54 8.38 -10.15
CA TYR A 225 -4.10 9.23 -9.08
C TYR A 225 -3.04 9.71 -8.10
N VAL A 226 -2.21 8.79 -7.60
CA VAL A 226 -1.24 9.05 -6.53
C VAL A 226 -0.17 10.06 -6.97
N PRO A 227 0.56 9.86 -8.09
CA PRO A 227 1.56 10.83 -8.50
C PRO A 227 0.97 12.18 -8.92
N GLN A 228 -0.23 12.19 -9.52
CA GLN A 228 -0.87 13.44 -9.95
C GLN A 228 -1.34 14.30 -8.77
N LEU A 229 -1.89 13.68 -7.71
CA LEU A 229 -2.21 14.38 -6.47
C LEU A 229 -0.94 14.91 -5.80
N ALA A 230 0.09 14.07 -5.67
CA ALA A 230 1.39 14.48 -5.12
C ALA A 230 1.99 15.68 -5.87
N ASN A 231 1.90 15.69 -7.21
CA ASN A 231 2.36 16.78 -8.04
C ASN A 231 1.55 18.07 -7.84
N SER A 232 0.23 17.92 -7.65
CA SER A 232 -0.67 19.04 -7.36
C SER A 232 -0.33 19.68 -6.00
N ILE A 233 -0.04 18.86 -4.98
CA ILE A 233 0.41 19.32 -3.66
C ILE A 233 1.73 20.09 -3.76
N LEU A 234 2.75 19.53 -4.43
CA LEU A 234 4.02 20.23 -4.62
C LEU A 234 3.85 21.58 -5.31
N HIS A 235 3.04 21.63 -6.37
CA HIS A 235 2.78 22.87 -7.11
C HIS A 235 2.10 23.91 -6.21
N LYS A 236 1.13 23.50 -5.40
CA LYS A 236 0.38 24.40 -4.51
C LYS A 236 1.20 24.90 -3.33
N ASN A 237 1.97 24.02 -2.68
CA ASN A 237 2.92 24.42 -1.64
C ASN A 237 3.90 25.49 -2.17
N LYS A 238 4.53 25.22 -3.33
CA LYS A 238 5.43 26.19 -3.99
C LYS A 238 4.73 27.52 -4.29
N LYS A 239 3.53 27.49 -4.87
CA LYS A 239 2.78 28.72 -5.21
C LYS A 239 2.41 29.55 -3.97
N SER A 240 2.16 28.91 -2.83
CA SER A 240 1.84 29.60 -1.58
C SER A 240 3.06 30.09 -0.80
N ASN A 241 4.29 29.75 -1.23
CA ASN A 241 5.52 29.94 -0.45
C ASN A 241 5.44 29.38 0.99
N GLN A 242 4.57 28.39 1.20
CA GLN A 242 4.31 27.74 2.49
C GLN A 242 4.05 26.24 2.27
N THR A 243 4.38 25.43 3.26
CA THR A 243 4.02 24.00 3.26
C THR A 243 2.61 23.86 3.82
N LEU A 244 1.61 23.82 2.94
CA LEU A 244 0.21 23.60 3.33
C LEU A 244 -0.05 22.14 3.72
N ILE A 245 0.62 21.22 3.01
CA ILE A 245 0.53 19.78 3.22
C ILE A 245 1.96 19.21 3.25
N ASN A 246 2.32 18.55 4.35
CA ASN A 246 3.64 17.97 4.57
C ASN A 246 3.80 16.60 3.87
N LEU A 247 3.86 16.62 2.52
CA LEU A 247 4.02 15.42 1.70
C LEU A 247 5.44 14.87 1.75
N ILE A 248 5.58 13.61 2.18
CA ILE A 248 6.87 12.95 2.38
C ILE A 248 7.18 11.90 1.31
N GLY A 249 6.17 11.18 0.85
CA GLY A 249 6.37 10.10 -0.10
C GLY A 249 5.10 9.57 -0.73
N ILE A 250 5.28 8.76 -1.77
CA ILE A 250 4.22 8.00 -2.41
C ILE A 250 4.57 6.53 -2.51
N ALA A 251 3.56 5.67 -2.45
CA ALA A 251 3.70 4.23 -2.72
C ALA A 251 2.60 3.74 -3.66
N VAL A 252 2.94 2.92 -4.66
CA VAL A 252 1.95 2.40 -5.62
C VAL A 252 2.15 0.90 -5.83
N GLY A 253 1.10 0.12 -5.55
CA GLY A 253 1.02 -1.32 -5.78
C GLY A 253 0.47 -1.64 -7.17
N ASN A 254 1.15 -2.50 -7.93
CA ASN A 254 0.70 -2.96 -9.26
C ASN A 254 0.18 -1.80 -10.12
N GLY A 255 0.94 -0.70 -10.14
CA GLY A 255 0.48 0.58 -10.70
C GLY A 255 0.60 0.67 -12.22
N VAL A 256 -0.44 1.18 -12.88
CA VAL A 256 -0.34 1.62 -14.29
C VAL A 256 0.45 2.92 -14.32
N ILE A 257 1.62 2.92 -14.98
CA ILE A 257 2.53 4.07 -15.03
C ILE A 257 2.72 4.61 -16.44
N ASP A 258 2.81 3.74 -17.44
CA ASP A 258 3.03 4.10 -18.83
C ASP A 258 2.33 3.08 -19.73
N GLU A 259 1.38 3.56 -20.53
CA GLU A 259 0.43 2.74 -21.28
C GLU A 259 1.12 1.76 -22.23
N ARG A 260 2.15 2.20 -22.96
CA ARG A 260 2.88 1.32 -23.88
C ARG A 260 3.58 0.19 -23.13
N THR A 261 4.30 0.51 -22.05
CA THR A 261 4.98 -0.52 -21.25
C THR A 261 4.01 -1.41 -20.48
N PHE A 262 2.85 -0.87 -20.14
CA PHE A 262 1.76 -1.61 -19.53
C PHE A 262 1.34 -2.77 -20.42
N TYR A 263 0.96 -2.49 -21.67
CA TYR A 263 0.50 -3.55 -22.57
C TYR A 263 1.62 -4.51 -23.00
N LEU A 264 2.82 -4.00 -23.34
CA LEU A 264 3.95 -4.87 -23.69
C LEU A 264 4.31 -5.83 -22.55
N GLY A 265 4.46 -5.29 -21.33
CA GLY A 265 4.75 -6.09 -20.15
C GLY A 265 3.67 -7.14 -19.88
N ARG A 266 2.41 -6.84 -20.19
CA ARG A 266 1.29 -7.76 -20.01
C ARG A 266 1.35 -8.97 -20.94
N TYR A 267 1.58 -8.77 -22.24
CA TYR A 267 1.69 -9.89 -23.19
C TYR A 267 2.97 -10.71 -22.95
N ASP A 268 4.07 -10.07 -22.55
CA ASP A 268 5.28 -10.79 -22.11
C ASP A 268 5.04 -11.60 -20.86
N TYR A 269 4.24 -11.08 -19.92
CA TYR A 269 3.86 -11.83 -18.73
C TYR A 269 3.04 -13.07 -19.08
N PHE A 270 2.03 -12.94 -19.94
CA PHE A 270 1.24 -14.09 -20.38
C PHE A 270 2.12 -15.15 -21.04
N TRP A 271 3.02 -14.75 -21.94
CA TRP A 271 3.95 -15.66 -22.59
C TRP A 271 4.88 -16.37 -21.60
N THR A 272 5.54 -15.62 -20.71
CA THR A 272 6.48 -16.19 -19.73
C THR A 272 5.84 -17.08 -18.66
N HIS A 273 4.51 -17.03 -18.51
CA HIS A 273 3.74 -17.90 -17.62
C HIS A 273 2.96 -18.99 -18.37
N ALA A 274 3.35 -19.28 -19.62
CA ALA A 274 2.74 -20.30 -20.47
C ALA A 274 1.22 -20.11 -20.70
N LEU A 275 0.74 -18.87 -20.62
CA LEU A 275 -0.65 -18.51 -20.92
C LEU A 275 -0.84 -18.15 -22.39
N ASN A 276 0.22 -17.77 -23.09
CA ASN A 276 0.22 -17.52 -24.54
C ASN A 276 1.38 -18.24 -25.23
N SER A 277 1.16 -18.64 -26.48
CA SER A 277 2.15 -19.34 -27.32
C SER A 277 3.28 -18.41 -27.79
N ASP A 278 4.38 -19.00 -28.25
CA ASP A 278 5.51 -18.28 -28.87
C ASP A 278 5.04 -17.54 -30.14
N GLU A 279 4.17 -18.16 -30.94
CA GLU A 279 3.57 -17.58 -32.12
C GLU A 279 2.73 -16.35 -31.78
N THR A 280 1.91 -16.44 -30.73
CA THR A 280 1.09 -15.33 -30.25
C THR A 280 1.96 -14.19 -29.73
N ASN A 281 2.98 -14.47 -28.91
CA ASN A 281 3.89 -13.43 -28.41
C ASN A 281 4.62 -12.73 -29.57
N LYS A 282 5.19 -13.50 -30.51
CA LYS A 282 5.86 -12.97 -31.70
C LYS A 282 4.93 -12.11 -32.54
N GLY A 283 3.69 -12.56 -32.74
CA GLY A 283 2.65 -11.82 -33.46
C GLY A 283 2.34 -10.49 -32.80
N ILE A 284 2.14 -10.48 -31.48
CA ILE A 284 1.91 -9.24 -30.72
C ILE A 284 3.09 -8.27 -30.89
N HIS A 285 4.34 -8.70 -30.70
CA HIS A 285 5.51 -7.82 -30.86
C HIS A 285 5.70 -7.29 -32.29
N THR A 286 5.30 -8.08 -33.28
CA THR A 286 5.43 -7.71 -34.69
C THR A 286 4.37 -6.70 -35.12
N TYR A 287 3.11 -6.89 -34.69
CA TYR A 287 1.97 -6.16 -35.25
C TYR A 287 1.37 -5.11 -34.29
N CYS A 288 1.57 -5.24 -32.97
CA CYS A 288 0.98 -4.34 -31.97
C CYS A 288 1.96 -3.25 -31.54
N HIS A 289 1.85 -2.07 -32.16
CA HIS A 289 2.73 -0.94 -31.87
C HIS A 289 2.09 0.13 -31.00
N TYR A 290 0.77 0.26 -31.02
CA TYR A 290 0.06 1.34 -30.32
C TYR A 290 -0.69 0.82 -29.10
N PHE A 291 -1.20 -0.41 -29.14
CA PHE A 291 -2.10 -0.96 -28.13
C PHE A 291 -3.35 -0.09 -27.94
N THR A 292 -3.85 0.45 -29.04
CA THR A 292 -5.04 1.31 -29.14
C THR A 292 -5.83 0.92 -30.38
N ASP A 293 -6.92 1.64 -30.66
CA ASP A 293 -7.73 1.44 -31.88
C ASP A 293 -6.96 1.74 -33.19
N LYS A 294 -5.73 2.26 -33.09
CA LYS A 294 -4.81 2.47 -34.21
C LYS A 294 -4.01 1.22 -34.59
N ASP A 295 -4.16 0.13 -33.86
CA ASP A 295 -3.49 -1.13 -34.18
C ASP A 295 -4.03 -1.76 -35.47
N SER A 296 -3.15 -2.49 -36.17
CA SER A 296 -3.50 -3.24 -37.37
C SER A 296 -4.50 -4.36 -37.09
N GLU A 297 -5.18 -4.83 -38.13
CA GLU A 297 -6.10 -5.97 -38.01
C GLU A 297 -5.38 -7.25 -37.55
N GLN A 298 -4.14 -7.43 -37.99
CA GLN A 298 -3.26 -8.51 -37.51
C GLN A 298 -3.04 -8.43 -36.00
N CYS A 299 -2.77 -7.23 -35.47
CA CYS A 299 -2.64 -7.06 -34.03
C CYS A 299 -3.94 -7.41 -33.29
N LYS A 300 -5.10 -6.96 -33.79
CA LYS A 300 -6.39 -7.33 -33.19
C LYS A 300 -6.58 -8.83 -33.14
N ASN A 301 -6.31 -9.53 -34.24
CA ASN A 301 -6.37 -10.99 -34.30
C ASN A 301 -5.45 -11.65 -33.26
N PHE A 302 -4.18 -11.22 -33.13
CA PHE A 302 -3.28 -11.78 -32.11
C PHE A 302 -3.72 -11.45 -30.68
N LYS A 303 -4.37 -10.31 -30.43
CA LYS A 303 -4.97 -10.01 -29.12
C LYS A 303 -6.13 -10.95 -28.78
N ASP A 304 -6.93 -11.33 -29.78
CA ASP A 304 -8.04 -12.28 -29.62
C ASP A 304 -7.55 -13.72 -29.44
N ILE A 305 -6.51 -14.13 -30.18
CA ILE A 305 -5.83 -15.41 -29.96
C ILE A 305 -5.25 -15.46 -28.54
N SER A 306 -4.53 -14.42 -28.12
CA SER A 306 -4.00 -14.30 -26.74
C SER A 306 -5.09 -14.43 -25.67
N ARG A 307 -6.26 -13.82 -25.89
CA ARG A 307 -7.41 -13.94 -24.99
C ARG A 307 -7.93 -15.38 -24.92
N THR A 308 -7.97 -16.06 -26.06
CA THR A 308 -8.47 -17.45 -26.19
C THR A 308 -7.51 -18.43 -25.53
N GLU A 309 -6.21 -18.35 -25.83
CA GLU A 309 -5.17 -19.23 -25.29
C GLU A 309 -5.11 -19.19 -23.75
N ARG A 310 -5.19 -17.98 -23.17
CA ARG A 310 -5.14 -17.81 -21.71
C ARG A 310 -6.34 -18.42 -21.00
N GLY A 311 -7.48 -18.56 -21.68
CA GLY A 311 -8.70 -19.07 -21.11
C GLY A 311 -9.27 -18.23 -19.97
N ASP A 312 -10.08 -18.89 -19.15
CA ASP A 312 -10.90 -18.28 -18.11
C ASP A 312 -10.28 -18.46 -16.72
N ILE A 313 -9.25 -17.63 -16.46
CA ILE A 313 -8.49 -17.59 -15.20
C ILE A 313 -8.89 -16.39 -14.34
N ASP A 314 -8.55 -16.44 -13.05
CA ASP A 314 -8.50 -15.21 -12.26
C ASP A 314 -7.31 -14.36 -12.75
N HIS A 315 -7.62 -13.20 -13.33
CA HIS A 315 -6.62 -12.31 -13.90
C HIS A 315 -5.77 -11.60 -12.86
N TYR A 316 -6.31 -11.39 -11.67
CA TYR A 316 -5.62 -10.71 -10.60
C TYR A 316 -4.65 -11.66 -9.92
N ASN A 317 -4.94 -12.96 -9.91
CA ASN A 317 -4.00 -13.98 -9.45
C ASN A 317 -4.13 -15.24 -10.33
N ILE A 318 -3.17 -15.44 -11.22
CA ILE A 318 -3.22 -16.50 -12.24
C ILE A 318 -3.26 -17.94 -11.69
N TYR A 319 -2.92 -18.14 -10.41
CA TYR A 319 -2.95 -19.45 -9.74
C TYR A 319 -4.08 -19.57 -8.72
N ALA A 320 -4.89 -18.52 -8.53
CA ALA A 320 -6.03 -18.61 -7.64
C ALA A 320 -7.21 -19.36 -8.26
N PRO A 321 -8.00 -20.06 -7.43
CA PRO A 321 -9.33 -20.49 -7.85
C PRO A 321 -10.20 -19.27 -8.12
N ARG A 322 -11.13 -19.40 -9.07
CA ARG A 322 -12.16 -18.39 -9.31
C ARG A 322 -13.24 -18.47 -8.23
N CYS A 323 -13.86 -17.34 -7.93
CA CYS A 323 -15.03 -17.34 -7.07
C CYS A 323 -16.19 -18.12 -7.72
N GLN A 324 -16.71 -19.12 -7.02
CA GLN A 324 -17.86 -19.91 -7.45
C GLN A 324 -19.01 -19.76 -6.45
N LEU A 325 -19.89 -18.78 -6.65
CA LEU A 325 -21.05 -18.56 -5.77
C LEU A 325 -22.20 -19.54 -6.04
N ASN A 326 -22.26 -20.14 -7.24
CA ASN A 326 -23.42 -20.88 -7.73
C ASN A 326 -23.26 -22.41 -7.72
N SER A 327 -22.10 -22.94 -7.31
CA SER A 327 -21.92 -24.37 -7.19
C SER A 327 -22.42 -24.82 -5.82
N HIS A 328 -23.43 -25.70 -5.81
CA HIS A 328 -23.92 -26.42 -4.61
C HIS A 328 -22.82 -27.20 -3.85
N SER A 329 -21.57 -27.15 -4.31
CA SER A 329 -20.40 -27.57 -3.56
C SER A 329 -20.07 -26.53 -2.50
N SER A 330 -20.43 -26.90 -1.27
CA SER A 330 -19.88 -26.38 -0.03
C SER A 330 -18.34 -26.54 0.01
N ILE A 331 -17.62 -25.70 -0.73
CA ILE A 331 -16.22 -25.43 -0.39
C ILE A 331 -16.31 -24.70 0.95
N LYS A 332 -16.10 -25.44 2.03
CA LYS A 332 -15.81 -24.90 3.36
C LYS A 332 -14.47 -24.14 3.27
N ILE A 333 -14.49 -22.95 2.68
CA ILE A 333 -13.41 -21.98 2.83
C ILE A 333 -13.50 -21.57 4.30
N SER A 334 -12.51 -21.94 5.11
CA SER A 334 -12.45 -21.47 6.50
C SER A 334 -12.33 -19.94 6.45
N SER A 335 -13.44 -19.27 6.74
CA SER A 335 -13.75 -17.93 6.26
C SER A 335 -13.24 -16.78 7.11
N ASP A 336 -12.48 -17.08 8.17
CA ASP A 336 -12.21 -16.10 9.22
C ASP A 336 -10.70 -15.85 9.35
N SER A 337 -9.92 -16.10 8.29
CA SER A 337 -8.48 -15.94 8.31
C SER A 337 -7.97 -15.06 7.18
N VAL A 338 -7.20 -14.04 7.56
CA VAL A 338 -6.38 -13.22 6.64
C VAL A 338 -5.28 -14.02 5.91
N ASN A 339 -5.01 -15.26 6.35
CA ASN A 339 -3.92 -16.11 5.82
C ASN A 339 -4.33 -16.94 4.59
N SER A 340 -5.61 -16.91 4.23
CA SER A 340 -6.15 -17.53 3.01
C SER A 340 -6.75 -16.44 2.13
N PHE A 341 -6.35 -16.37 0.87
CA PHE A 341 -7.08 -15.53 -0.08
C PHE A 341 -8.40 -16.20 -0.42
N ASP A 342 -9.46 -15.40 -0.28
CA ASP A 342 -10.80 -15.74 -0.67
C ASP A 342 -11.15 -14.97 -1.95
N PRO A 343 -11.31 -15.65 -3.11
CA PRO A 343 -11.66 -15.00 -4.36
C PRO A 343 -13.07 -14.37 -4.33
N CYS A 344 -13.90 -14.74 -3.35
CA CYS A 344 -15.26 -14.26 -3.19
C CYS A 344 -15.39 -13.07 -2.24
N SER A 345 -14.30 -12.58 -1.62
CA SER A 345 -14.33 -11.51 -0.61
C SER A 345 -15.07 -10.24 -1.08
N ASN A 346 -14.96 -9.91 -2.37
CA ASN A 346 -15.63 -8.76 -2.97
C ASN A 346 -17.16 -8.88 -2.94
N HIS A 347 -17.71 -10.09 -3.03
CA HIS A 347 -19.15 -10.32 -2.97
C HIS A 347 -19.70 -10.09 -1.57
N TYR A 348 -18.99 -10.58 -0.54
CA TYR A 348 -19.38 -10.36 0.85
C TYR A 348 -19.34 -8.88 1.21
N MET A 349 -18.29 -8.18 0.78
CA MET A 349 -18.18 -6.72 0.94
C MET A 349 -19.33 -5.98 0.24
N LEU A 350 -19.65 -6.35 -1.01
CA LEU A 350 -20.75 -5.75 -1.75
C LEU A 350 -22.09 -5.93 -1.00
N SER A 351 -22.34 -7.13 -0.45
CA SER A 351 -23.52 -7.37 0.39
C SER A 351 -23.50 -6.54 1.67
N TYR A 352 -22.36 -6.46 2.35
CA TYR A 352 -22.21 -5.74 3.62
C TYR A 352 -22.44 -4.23 3.47
N LEU A 353 -21.80 -3.59 2.49
CA LEU A 353 -21.89 -2.13 2.27
C LEU A 353 -23.26 -1.66 1.74
N ASN A 354 -24.08 -2.58 1.24
CA ASN A 354 -25.46 -2.28 0.82
C ASN A 354 -26.50 -2.46 1.94
N ARG A 355 -26.10 -2.84 3.16
CA ARG A 355 -27.03 -2.88 4.29
C ARG A 355 -27.32 -1.46 4.80
N ALA A 356 -28.59 -1.19 5.08
CA ALA A 356 -29.02 0.11 5.57
C ALA A 356 -28.40 0.50 6.91
N ASP A 357 -28.23 -0.45 7.83
CA ASP A 357 -27.59 -0.22 9.13
C ASP A 357 -26.09 0.07 9.01
N VAL A 358 -25.41 -0.57 8.04
CA VAL A 358 -24.01 -0.29 7.71
C VAL A 358 -23.84 1.10 7.11
N GLN A 359 -24.69 1.49 6.15
CA GLN A 359 -24.64 2.83 5.56
C GLN A 359 -24.93 3.91 6.60
N ALA A 360 -25.90 3.68 7.49
CA ALA A 360 -26.21 4.59 8.59
C ALA A 360 -25.02 4.74 9.55
N ALA A 361 -24.38 3.62 9.95
CA ALA A 361 -23.20 3.65 10.81
C ALA A 361 -21.98 4.33 10.15
N LEU A 362 -21.88 4.26 8.83
CA LEU A 362 -20.86 4.96 8.04
C LEU A 362 -21.22 6.43 7.76
N HIS A 363 -22.36 6.93 8.23
CA HIS A 363 -22.88 8.26 7.91
C HIS A 363 -23.01 8.48 6.39
N ALA A 364 -23.16 7.40 5.63
CA ALA A 364 -23.35 7.44 4.19
C ALA A 364 -24.81 7.78 3.88
N LYS A 365 -25.03 8.53 2.80
CA LYS A 365 -26.37 8.71 2.24
C LYS A 365 -26.85 7.37 1.71
N VAL A 366 -28.12 7.05 1.97
CA VAL A 366 -28.74 5.82 1.48
C VAL A 366 -28.64 5.75 -0.04
N SER A 367 -27.92 4.76 -0.54
CA SER A 367 -27.71 4.53 -1.97
C SER A 367 -27.45 3.06 -2.27
N THR A 368 -27.51 2.70 -3.56
CA THR A 368 -26.95 1.43 -4.02
C THR A 368 -25.45 1.60 -4.20
N TRP A 369 -24.67 0.97 -3.34
CA TRP A 369 -23.21 0.99 -3.41
C TRP A 369 -22.72 -0.10 -4.36
N ASP A 370 -21.72 0.22 -5.20
CA ASP A 370 -21.07 -0.71 -6.11
C ASP A 370 -19.55 -0.52 -6.06
N ILE A 371 -18.81 -1.58 -6.38
CA ILE A 371 -17.34 -1.62 -6.30
C ILE A 371 -16.73 -0.63 -7.30
N CYS A 372 -17.27 -0.57 -8.52
CA CYS A 372 -16.76 0.30 -9.57
C CYS A 372 -17.89 0.95 -10.36
N ASN A 373 -17.76 2.24 -10.68
CA ASN A 373 -18.70 2.90 -11.58
C ASN A 373 -18.32 2.66 -13.05
N HIS A 374 -18.92 1.63 -13.66
CA HIS A 374 -18.63 1.23 -15.03
C HIS A 374 -19.02 2.26 -16.09
N SER A 375 -20.05 3.08 -15.84
CA SER A 375 -20.45 4.15 -16.76
C SER A 375 -19.37 5.21 -16.84
N MET A 376 -18.89 5.68 -15.68
CA MET A 376 -17.79 6.64 -15.58
C MET A 376 -16.49 6.10 -16.18
N ARG A 377 -16.18 4.82 -15.93
CA ARG A 377 -14.99 4.17 -16.48
C ARG A 377 -14.97 4.18 -18.01
N ARG A 378 -16.13 4.03 -18.66
CA ARG A 378 -16.28 4.10 -20.13
C ARG A 378 -16.23 5.54 -20.64
N GLY A 379 -16.75 6.49 -19.86
CA GLY A 379 -16.78 7.93 -20.19
C GLY A 379 -15.58 8.74 -19.67
N TRP A 380 -14.44 8.11 -19.36
CA TRP A 380 -13.27 8.78 -18.78
C TRP A 380 -12.67 9.78 -19.79
N ILE A 381 -12.82 11.09 -19.54
CA ILE A 381 -12.58 12.11 -20.58
C ILE A 381 -11.12 12.49 -20.80
N ASP A 382 -10.27 12.28 -19.79
CA ASP A 382 -8.83 12.51 -19.89
C ASP A 382 -8.06 11.43 -19.14
N ARG A 383 -7.16 10.77 -19.89
CA ARG A 383 -6.22 9.76 -19.40
C ARG A 383 -4.82 10.13 -19.87
N ALA A 384 -3.93 10.46 -18.95
CA ALA A 384 -2.52 10.61 -19.31
C ALA A 384 -2.00 9.28 -19.86
N THR A 385 -1.24 9.27 -20.96
CA THR A 385 -0.67 8.01 -21.48
C THR A 385 0.56 7.56 -20.69
N THR A 386 1.15 8.47 -19.91
CA THR A 386 2.34 8.20 -19.09
C THR A 386 2.44 9.15 -17.90
N ILE A 387 2.88 8.61 -16.77
CA ILE A 387 3.10 9.31 -15.49
C ILE A 387 4.59 9.52 -15.22
N LEU A 388 5.47 9.02 -16.11
CA LEU A 388 6.93 9.15 -15.99
C LEU A 388 7.42 10.60 -15.81
N PRO A 389 6.89 11.62 -16.52
CA PRO A 389 7.31 13.01 -16.30
C PRO A 389 7.00 13.50 -14.88
N ILE A 390 5.86 13.08 -14.34
CA ILE A 390 5.45 13.43 -12.98
C ILE A 390 6.36 12.73 -11.96
N ILE A 391 6.63 11.43 -12.15
CA ILE A 391 7.57 10.70 -11.30
C ILE A 391 8.95 11.39 -11.28
N LYS A 392 9.47 11.81 -12.44
CA LYS A 392 10.72 12.58 -12.52
C LYS A 392 10.63 13.87 -11.69
N ASN A 393 9.55 14.65 -11.87
CA ASN A 393 9.36 15.88 -11.10
C ASN A 393 9.30 15.62 -9.59
N LEU A 394 8.54 14.63 -9.13
CA LEU A 394 8.44 14.25 -7.72
C LEU A 394 9.82 13.88 -7.15
N THR A 395 10.57 13.04 -7.86
CA THR A 395 11.91 12.63 -7.42
C THR A 395 12.89 13.80 -7.33
N SER A 396 12.87 14.73 -8.30
CA SER A 396 13.72 15.93 -8.28
C SER A 396 13.37 16.89 -7.15
N ASN A 397 12.18 16.78 -6.57
CA ASN A 397 11.74 17.56 -5.42
C ASN A 397 11.84 16.79 -4.09
N GLY A 398 12.62 15.69 -4.06
CA GLY A 398 12.91 14.96 -2.82
C GLY A 398 11.78 14.06 -2.32
N ILE A 399 10.68 13.91 -3.08
CA ILE A 399 9.60 13.00 -2.71
C ILE A 399 10.07 11.56 -2.86
N ARG A 400 9.87 10.76 -1.80
CA ARG A 400 10.19 9.34 -1.79
C ARG A 400 9.16 8.59 -2.63
N ILE A 401 9.61 7.68 -3.49
CA ILE A 401 8.70 6.87 -4.31
C ILE A 401 8.99 5.40 -4.09
N TRP A 402 7.95 4.63 -3.80
CA TRP A 402 8.01 3.19 -3.71
C TRP A 402 7.00 2.56 -4.69
N LEU A 403 7.50 1.86 -5.70
CA LEU A 403 6.65 1.03 -6.55
C LEU A 403 6.81 -0.44 -6.13
N TYR A 404 5.71 -1.15 -5.94
CA TYR A 404 5.72 -2.58 -5.63
C TYR A 404 4.74 -3.33 -6.51
N SER A 405 5.05 -4.58 -6.82
CA SER A 405 4.19 -5.43 -7.64
C SER A 405 4.12 -6.85 -7.06
N GLY A 406 2.91 -7.37 -6.91
CA GLY A 406 2.66 -8.80 -6.82
C GLY A 406 2.98 -9.46 -8.16
N ASP A 407 3.73 -10.56 -8.13
CA ASP A 407 4.20 -11.22 -9.36
C ASP A 407 3.25 -12.26 -9.94
N LEU A 408 2.09 -12.47 -9.32
CA LEU A 408 0.99 -13.29 -9.86
C LEU A 408 -0.11 -12.47 -10.57
N ASP A 409 -0.03 -11.15 -10.50
CA ASP A 409 -0.98 -10.25 -11.13
C ASP A 409 -0.75 -10.17 -12.63
N SER A 410 -1.76 -10.57 -13.41
CA SER A 410 -1.72 -10.47 -14.86
C SER A 410 -2.49 -9.25 -15.41
N VAL A 411 -3.14 -8.47 -14.53
CA VAL A 411 -3.78 -7.21 -14.90
C VAL A 411 -2.72 -6.13 -15.03
N VAL A 412 -1.91 -5.88 -13.98
CA VAL A 412 -0.77 -4.97 -14.02
C VAL A 412 0.50 -5.70 -13.55
N PRO A 413 1.07 -6.56 -14.40
CA PRO A 413 2.16 -7.43 -13.98
C PRO A 413 3.44 -6.67 -13.65
N VAL A 414 4.29 -7.33 -12.85
CA VAL A 414 5.62 -6.84 -12.48
C VAL A 414 6.47 -6.45 -13.71
N THR A 415 6.31 -7.13 -14.84
CA THR A 415 6.96 -6.81 -16.12
C THR A 415 6.61 -5.41 -16.60
N SER A 416 5.33 -5.02 -16.54
CA SER A 416 4.84 -3.69 -16.91
C SER A 416 5.50 -2.60 -16.05
N THR A 417 5.52 -2.79 -14.73
CA THR A 417 6.17 -1.83 -13.82
C THR A 417 7.67 -1.73 -14.08
N ARG A 418 8.37 -2.86 -14.30
CA ARG A 418 9.80 -2.88 -14.64
C ARG A 418 10.10 -2.12 -15.92
N TYR A 419 9.33 -2.34 -16.97
CA TYR A 419 9.51 -1.66 -18.25
C TYR A 419 9.28 -0.15 -18.14
N ALA A 420 8.27 0.28 -17.38
CA ALA A 420 8.02 1.70 -17.11
C ALA A 420 9.20 2.35 -16.37
N ILE A 421 9.69 1.73 -15.28
CA ILE A 421 10.82 2.25 -14.49
C ILE A 421 12.09 2.33 -15.36
N ASN A 422 12.33 1.34 -16.23
CA ASN A 422 13.48 1.32 -17.16
C ASN A 422 13.53 2.53 -18.09
N LYS A 423 12.37 3.14 -18.43
CA LYS A 423 12.31 4.36 -19.25
C LYS A 423 12.79 5.60 -18.50
N LEU A 424 12.81 5.60 -17.17
CA LEU A 424 13.28 6.75 -16.39
C LEU A 424 14.80 6.93 -16.47
N LYS A 425 15.54 5.85 -16.79
CA LYS A 425 17.01 5.83 -16.86
C LYS A 425 17.66 6.39 -15.58
N LEU A 426 17.07 6.05 -14.42
CA LEU A 426 17.59 6.48 -13.12
C LEU A 426 18.86 5.70 -12.77
N PRO A 427 19.86 6.35 -12.14
CA PRO A 427 21.04 5.66 -11.65
C PRO A 427 20.67 4.75 -10.46
N ILE A 428 21.38 3.64 -10.34
CA ILE A 428 21.12 2.66 -9.31
C ILE A 428 21.97 2.92 -8.11
N LYS A 429 21.31 2.90 -6.97
CA LYS A 429 21.97 2.97 -5.68
C LYS A 429 22.19 1.60 -5.06
N THR A 430 21.29 0.65 -5.30
CA THR A 430 21.37 -0.70 -4.72
C THR A 430 20.93 -1.70 -5.76
N ALA A 431 21.86 -2.59 -6.13
CA ALA A 431 21.61 -3.64 -7.10
C ALA A 431 20.42 -4.50 -6.69
N TRP A 432 19.74 -5.04 -7.71
CA TRP A 432 18.65 -5.97 -7.53
C TRP A 432 19.13 -7.19 -6.75
N ARG A 433 18.54 -7.38 -5.59
CA ARG A 433 18.88 -8.47 -4.67
C ARG A 433 17.62 -9.10 -4.15
N PRO A 434 17.65 -10.38 -3.74
CA PRO A 434 16.57 -10.89 -2.92
C PRO A 434 16.36 -9.97 -1.70
N TRP A 435 15.10 -9.78 -1.34
CA TRP A 435 14.78 -9.41 0.03
C TRP A 435 14.20 -10.64 0.70
N SER A 436 14.63 -10.84 1.93
CA SER A 436 14.19 -11.95 2.73
C SER A 436 13.51 -11.44 3.98
N THR A 437 12.65 -12.29 4.47
CA THR A 437 11.93 -12.13 5.72
C THR A 437 11.98 -13.54 6.29
N ASP A 438 12.66 -13.73 7.44
CA ASP A 438 13.06 -15.01 8.04
C ASP A 438 14.10 -15.82 7.26
N GLY A 439 14.99 -15.14 6.53
CA GLY A 439 16.04 -15.83 5.76
C GLY A 439 15.54 -16.48 4.47
N GLU A 440 14.22 -16.54 4.25
CA GLU A 440 13.58 -16.97 3.02
C GLU A 440 13.35 -15.80 2.05
N ILE A 441 13.58 -16.03 0.77
CA ILE A 441 13.49 -14.99 -0.27
C ILE A 441 12.02 -14.78 -0.66
N VAL A 442 11.34 -13.82 -0.02
CA VAL A 442 9.93 -13.46 -0.31
C VAL A 442 9.76 -12.54 -1.52
N GLY A 443 10.87 -12.14 -2.12
CA GLY A 443 10.90 -11.41 -3.37
C GLY A 443 12.26 -10.78 -3.66
N ARG A 444 12.30 -9.75 -4.51
CA ARG A 444 13.55 -9.05 -4.84
C ARG A 444 13.40 -7.53 -4.73
N HIS A 445 14.36 -6.90 -4.06
CA HIS A 445 14.45 -5.47 -3.76
C HIS A 445 15.62 -4.84 -4.51
N GLY A 446 15.41 -3.63 -5.03
CA GLY A 446 16.49 -2.76 -5.52
C GLY A 446 16.12 -1.29 -5.33
N ARG A 447 17.13 -0.45 -5.08
CA ARG A 447 16.98 1.01 -5.21
C ARG A 447 17.40 1.40 -6.62
N ALA A 448 16.40 1.51 -7.49
CA ALA A 448 16.46 1.67 -8.94
C ALA A 448 17.13 0.49 -9.70
N LEU A 449 16.71 0.35 -10.96
CA LEU A 449 16.69 -0.84 -11.79
C LEU A 449 17.96 -0.98 -12.65
N SER A 450 18.63 -2.14 -12.55
CA SER A 450 19.93 -2.66 -13.12
C SER A 450 20.87 -1.75 -13.98
N VAL A 451 22.17 -1.68 -13.59
CA VAL A 451 23.33 -0.82 -14.02
C VAL A 451 23.92 0.21 -12.99
N PHE A 452 25.18 -0.02 -12.58
CA PHE A 452 26.03 0.66 -11.57
C PHE A 452 26.25 2.18 -11.74
N ILE A 453 26.45 2.93 -10.63
CA ILE A 453 27.43 4.04 -10.53
C ILE A 453 28.13 4.04 -9.15
N ALA A 454 29.46 4.10 -9.15
CA ALA A 454 30.31 4.36 -7.99
C ALA A 454 30.56 5.87 -7.80
N ASN A 455 30.51 6.35 -6.52
CA ASN A 455 31.02 7.60 -5.90
C ASN A 455 30.77 8.98 -6.60
N LYS A 456 30.53 10.13 -5.95
CA LYS A 456 30.94 10.68 -4.64
C LYS A 456 29.96 11.83 -4.26
N ARG A 457 29.80 12.11 -2.96
CA ARG A 457 29.06 13.20 -2.28
C ARG A 457 28.44 14.32 -3.15
N SER A 458 27.12 14.41 -3.13
CA SER A 458 26.41 15.70 -2.97
C SER A 458 25.17 15.49 -2.08
N ARG A 459 24.93 16.44 -1.18
CA ARG A 459 23.77 16.45 -0.26
C ARG A 459 22.50 16.63 -1.09
N GLY A 460 21.76 15.53 -1.34
CA GLY A 460 20.48 15.59 -2.07
C GLY A 460 20.11 14.31 -2.84
N GLY A 461 20.35 13.13 -2.26
CA GLY A 461 20.11 11.87 -2.97
C GLY A 461 18.63 11.51 -3.12
N THR A 462 18.16 11.37 -4.35
CA THR A 462 16.87 10.78 -4.73
C THR A 462 16.67 9.39 -4.13
N ARG A 463 15.47 9.10 -3.59
CA ARG A 463 15.12 7.80 -3.03
C ARG A 463 13.93 7.19 -3.79
N PHE A 464 14.24 6.26 -4.68
CA PHE A 464 13.27 5.43 -5.39
C PHE A 464 13.52 3.96 -5.03
N ALA A 465 12.47 3.23 -4.62
CA ALA A 465 12.54 1.81 -4.30
C ALA A 465 11.59 1.02 -5.20
N PHE A 466 12.05 -0.13 -5.68
CA PHE A 466 11.21 -1.09 -6.39
C PHE A 466 11.25 -2.44 -5.69
N LEU A 467 10.08 -3.04 -5.51
CA LEU A 467 9.91 -4.34 -4.85
C LEU A 467 9.07 -5.28 -5.70
N ARG A 468 9.61 -6.47 -5.99
CA ARG A 468 8.84 -7.63 -6.46
C ARG A 468 8.48 -8.51 -5.27
N VAL A 469 7.25 -9.00 -5.22
CA VAL A 469 6.76 -9.98 -4.24
C VAL A 469 6.43 -11.28 -4.95
N GLY A 470 6.93 -12.41 -4.42
CA GLY A 470 6.83 -13.77 -5.01
C GLY A 470 5.62 -14.60 -4.56
N SER A 471 5.43 -15.78 -5.18
CA SER A 471 4.41 -16.79 -4.86
C SER A 471 4.94 -18.07 -4.17
N LYS A 472 4.01 -18.93 -3.73
CA LYS A 472 3.96 -19.66 -2.44
C LYS A 472 4.60 -21.06 -2.35
N ASP A 473 5.33 -21.55 -3.35
CA ASP A 473 5.77 -22.97 -3.31
C ASP A 473 6.93 -23.27 -2.33
N GLU A 474 7.49 -22.25 -1.66
CA GLU A 474 8.39 -22.41 -0.50
C GLU A 474 7.68 -22.23 0.86
N ALA A 475 6.35 -22.28 0.93
CA ALA A 475 5.58 -21.99 2.16
C ALA A 475 4.96 -23.23 2.84
N LEU A 476 5.76 -24.27 3.09
CA LEU A 476 5.34 -25.39 3.95
C LEU A 476 6.32 -25.57 5.11
N ARG A 477 5.91 -25.07 6.28
CA ARG A 477 6.57 -25.11 7.61
C ARG A 477 7.42 -23.90 8.01
N LEU A 478 6.84 -22.70 7.95
CA LEU A 478 7.32 -21.58 8.76
C LEU A 478 6.19 -20.60 9.09
N THR A 479 5.04 -21.16 9.48
CA THR A 479 3.84 -20.39 9.81
C THR A 479 3.82 -19.88 11.25
N GLU A 480 4.88 -19.99 12.04
CA GLU A 480 4.73 -19.69 13.47
C GLU A 480 5.52 -18.53 14.05
N LYS A 481 6.64 -18.04 13.51
CA LYS A 481 7.40 -17.03 14.27
C LYS A 481 8.18 -16.04 13.41
N LEU A 482 7.45 -15.04 12.91
CA LEU A 482 7.94 -13.68 12.69
C LEU A 482 8.42 -13.27 11.29
N ASN A 483 7.68 -13.46 10.19
CA ASN A 483 7.82 -12.57 9.01
C ASN A 483 6.67 -12.69 7.95
N GLY A 484 5.43 -12.59 8.43
CA GLY A 484 4.21 -12.63 7.61
C GLY A 484 3.89 -11.31 6.90
N LEU A 485 4.73 -10.89 5.96
CA LEU A 485 4.45 -9.77 5.05
C LEU A 485 4.07 -10.27 3.64
N GLN A 486 3.04 -11.11 3.58
CA GLN A 486 2.33 -11.31 2.31
C GLN A 486 1.67 -9.99 1.93
N ILE A 487 2.06 -9.35 0.82
CA ILE A 487 1.29 -8.24 0.24
C ILE A 487 -0.07 -8.81 -0.21
N TYR A 488 -1.00 -8.96 0.73
CA TYR A 488 -2.40 -9.16 0.43
C TYR A 488 -2.99 -7.82 0.01
N SER A 489 -2.94 -7.52 -1.28
CA SER A 489 -4.23 -7.28 -1.93
C SER A 489 -4.87 -8.66 -2.01
N SER A 490 -6.18 -8.81 -1.78
CA SER A 490 -6.87 -10.08 -2.02
C SER A 490 -6.43 -10.65 -3.39
N ARG A 491 -6.23 -9.76 -4.35
CA ARG A 491 -5.72 -10.01 -5.68
C ARG A 491 -4.28 -10.56 -5.81
N ILE A 492 -3.44 -10.71 -4.78
CA ILE A 492 -1.99 -10.96 -4.96
C ILE A 492 -1.45 -12.37 -4.57
N SER A 493 -2.15 -13.35 -3.94
CA SER A 493 -1.56 -14.72 -3.72
C SER A 493 -2.47 -15.89 -3.25
N VAL A 494 -2.34 -17.11 -3.85
CA VAL A 494 -2.65 -18.52 -3.37
C VAL A 494 -1.85 -19.51 -4.24
N GLY A 495 -1.35 -20.70 -3.83
CA GLY A 495 -1.32 -21.46 -2.56
C GLY A 495 -1.03 -22.96 -2.80
N LEU A 496 -0.94 -23.80 -1.75
CA LEU A 496 -1.17 -25.26 -1.78
C LEU A 496 -1.51 -25.84 -0.39
N ALA A 497 -2.34 -26.88 -0.36
CA ALA A 497 -2.86 -27.57 0.83
C ALA A 497 -2.41 -29.04 0.88
N LYS A 498 -2.10 -29.57 2.09
CA LYS A 498 -2.34 -30.98 2.44
C LYS A 498 -2.35 -31.25 3.97
N TYR A 499 -3.41 -31.96 4.37
CA TYR A 499 -3.66 -32.81 5.56
C TYR A 499 -2.46 -33.18 6.46
N ASP A 500 -2.61 -33.04 7.80
CA ASP A 500 -2.50 -34.20 8.72
C ASP A 500 -3.14 -33.94 10.11
N LYS A 501 -3.67 -35.00 10.73
CA LYS A 501 -4.34 -35.03 12.05
C LYS A 501 -3.33 -35.22 13.19
N ARG A 502 -3.44 -34.44 14.28
CA ARG A 502 -3.45 -34.87 15.73
C ARG A 502 -2.75 -33.88 16.69
N SER A 503 -3.40 -33.75 17.86
CA SER A 503 -2.84 -33.62 19.22
C SER A 503 -2.87 -32.25 19.92
N SER A 504 -3.12 -32.30 21.23
CA SER A 504 -3.78 -31.36 22.13
C SER A 504 -2.90 -30.89 23.31
N SER A 505 -3.39 -29.87 24.05
CA SER A 505 -3.02 -29.42 25.43
C SER A 505 -1.81 -28.46 25.57
N ALA A 506 -1.70 -27.49 26.47
CA ALA A 506 -2.61 -26.83 27.44
C ALA A 506 -1.89 -25.58 28.02
N ASN A 507 -2.68 -24.63 28.54
CA ASN A 507 -2.29 -23.44 29.31
C ASN A 507 -1.59 -23.76 30.65
N ALA A 508 -0.61 -22.93 31.07
CA ALA A 508 -0.54 -22.26 32.39
C ALA A 508 0.86 -21.66 32.64
N GLN A 509 0.90 -20.56 33.42
CA GLN A 509 2.08 -19.84 33.97
C GLN A 509 2.60 -18.65 33.16
N ALA A 510 1.77 -17.61 33.07
CA ALA A 510 2.20 -16.22 32.90
C ALA A 510 1.89 -15.47 34.19
N ARG A 511 2.90 -15.29 35.06
CA ARG A 511 2.96 -14.35 36.19
C ARG A 511 4.35 -14.51 36.82
N ASN A 512 5.17 -13.45 36.76
CA ASN A 512 6.47 -13.22 37.44
C ASN A 512 7.68 -12.89 36.53
N VAL A 513 7.54 -12.00 35.55
CA VAL A 513 8.70 -11.37 34.87
C VAL A 513 8.39 -9.88 34.61
N VAL A 514 8.38 -9.04 35.65
CA VAL A 514 8.24 -7.58 35.53
C VAL A 514 9.45 -6.84 36.13
N GLU A 515 10.40 -7.53 36.76
CA GLU A 515 11.41 -6.86 37.59
C GLU A 515 12.84 -6.86 37.04
N ASP A 516 13.16 -7.63 36.00
CA ASP A 516 14.54 -7.72 35.46
C ASP A 516 14.82 -6.87 34.20
N GLU A 517 13.80 -6.28 33.57
CA GLU A 517 13.98 -5.48 32.34
C GLU A 517 14.59 -4.08 32.56
N ARG A 518 14.63 -3.58 33.81
CA ARG A 518 15.20 -2.25 34.12
C ARG A 518 16.73 -2.18 34.08
N LYS A 519 17.44 -3.31 34.02
CA LYS A 519 18.91 -3.34 34.03
C LYS A 519 19.56 -3.22 32.65
N VAL A 520 18.90 -3.69 31.59
CA VAL A 520 19.47 -3.77 30.23
C VAL A 520 19.50 -2.41 29.51
N VAL A 521 18.57 -1.50 29.83
CA VAL A 521 18.51 -0.15 29.24
C VAL A 521 19.71 0.73 29.65
N LYS A 522 20.35 0.45 30.80
CA LYS A 522 21.50 1.23 31.28
C LYS A 522 22.83 0.90 30.58
N GLU A 523 22.98 -0.29 30.00
CA GLU A 523 24.23 -0.70 29.35
C GLU A 523 24.30 -0.30 27.86
N LEU A 524 23.15 -0.16 27.18
CA LEU A 524 23.12 0.27 25.77
C LEU A 524 23.44 1.77 25.60
N ALA A 525 23.10 2.61 26.57
CA ALA A 525 23.43 4.05 26.55
C ALA A 525 24.94 4.34 26.69
N LEU A 526 25.71 3.41 27.26
CA LEU A 526 27.16 3.55 27.44
C LEU A 526 27.96 3.15 26.20
N LEU A 527 27.39 2.35 25.30
CA LEU A 527 28.02 1.92 24.05
C LEU A 527 27.95 2.98 22.94
N GLU A 528 26.86 3.76 22.86
CA GLU A 528 26.72 4.87 21.89
C GLU A 528 27.71 6.02 22.15
N LEU A 529 27.99 6.35 23.42
CA LEU A 529 28.98 7.38 23.79
C LEU A 529 30.43 7.01 23.41
N SER A 530 30.73 5.72 23.23
CA SER A 530 32.08 5.22 22.87
C SER A 530 32.37 5.28 21.36
N TRP A 531 31.34 5.49 20.53
CA TRP A 531 31.47 5.61 19.08
C TRP A 531 31.57 7.06 18.61
N GLU A 532 30.88 8.00 19.26
CA GLU A 532 30.99 9.43 18.93
C GLU A 532 32.37 10.01 19.26
N LYS A 533 33.05 9.51 20.29
CA LYS A 533 34.43 9.92 20.64
C LYS A 533 35.49 9.48 19.62
N ARG A 534 35.26 8.36 18.90
CA ARG A 534 36.18 7.87 17.87
C ARG A 534 36.01 8.58 16.52
N ALA A 535 34.84 9.16 16.25
CA ALA A 535 34.60 9.93 15.02
C ALA A 535 35.19 11.36 15.07
N SER A 536 35.54 11.89 16.25
CA SER A 536 36.17 13.21 16.40
C SER A 536 37.70 13.20 16.33
N GLU A 537 38.36 12.04 16.49
CA GLU A 537 39.82 11.95 16.49
C GLU A 537 40.43 11.73 15.08
N ASP A 538 39.64 11.28 14.09
CA ASP A 538 40.08 11.05 12.70
C ASP A 538 40.10 12.31 11.81
N VAL A 539 39.85 13.50 12.37
CA VAL A 539 39.89 14.79 11.64
C VAL A 539 41.21 15.56 11.87
N ILE A 540 42.13 15.05 12.70
CA ILE A 540 43.41 15.74 13.01
C ILE A 540 44.62 14.83 12.76
N VAL A 541 44.66 14.05 11.67
CA VAL A 541 45.95 13.53 11.15
C VAL A 541 45.83 13.33 9.64
N ARG A 542 46.15 14.35 8.85
CA ARG A 542 46.61 14.28 7.45
C ARG A 542 46.80 15.70 6.91
N LYS A 543 47.81 16.36 7.43
CA LYS A 543 48.42 17.54 6.82
C LYS A 543 49.92 17.44 7.13
N GLU A 544 50.64 16.74 6.28
CA GLU A 544 52.11 16.72 6.10
C GLU A 544 52.48 15.48 5.28
N ALA A 545 53.56 15.58 4.50
CA ALA A 545 54.23 14.54 3.71
C ALA A 545 53.57 14.24 2.33
N TRP A 546 54.10 14.56 1.14
CA TRP A 546 55.35 15.12 0.61
C TRP A 546 55.08 15.69 -0.81
N ASP A 547 56.06 16.46 -1.31
CA ASP A 547 56.23 17.06 -2.65
C ASP A 547 55.67 16.31 -3.87
#